data_AF-A0AAT9HPI5-F1
#
_entry.id   AF-A0AAT9HPI5-F1
#
_cell.length_a   1.000
_cell.length_b   1.000
_cell.length_c   1.000
_cell.angle_alpha   90.00
_cell.angle_beta   90.00
_cell.angle_gamma   90.00
#
_symmetry.space_group_name_H-M   'P 1'
#
loop_
_entity.id
_entity.type
_entity.pdbx_description
1 polymer ?
#
loop_
_entity_poly.entity_id
_entity_poly.type
_entity_poly.pdbx_seq_one_letter_code
_entity_poly.pdbx_strand_id
1 'polypeptide(L)' 'MIGINGAAAHLVRPGDLVIIISYAQVTDAEARALEPRVVHVDGDNRIVALGADPSEPVPGSEQERSPGAAVTA' A
#
# COMPACT_ATOMS: atom_id res chain seq x y z
N MET A 1 5.45 9.62 11.47
CA MET A 1 6.24 10.52 10.59
C MET A 1 6.76 9.68 9.44
N ILE A 2 6.51 10.11 8.20
CA ILE A 2 7.17 9.54 7.01
C ILE A 2 8.25 10.52 6.59
N GLY A 3 9.50 10.05 6.51
CA GLY A 3 10.65 10.87 6.14
C GLY A 3 11.47 10.14 5.08
N ILE A 4 11.71 10.82 3.95
CA ILE A 4 12.59 10.32 2.90
C ILE A 4 13.91 11.07 3.02
N ASN A 5 14.99 10.31 3.22
CA ASN A 5 16.29 10.86 3.61
C ASN A 5 17.39 10.50 2.60
N GLY A 6 18.51 11.24 2.67
CA GLY A 6 19.70 10.96 1.86
C GLY A 6 19.43 11.12 0.37
N ALA A 7 20.02 10.24 -0.46
CA ALA A 7 19.89 10.31 -1.90
C ALA A 7 18.43 10.22 -2.40
N ALA A 8 17.56 9.49 -1.68
CA ALA A 8 16.15 9.37 -2.04
C ALA A 8 15.38 10.70 -1.92
N ALA A 9 15.83 11.63 -1.07
CA ALA A 9 15.20 12.94 -0.91
C ALA A 9 15.32 13.83 -2.16
N HIS A 10 16.18 13.47 -3.11
CA HIS A 10 16.27 14.14 -4.40
C HIS A 10 15.11 13.78 -5.34
N LEU A 11 14.38 12.70 -5.04
CA LEU A 11 13.32 12.14 -5.88
C LEU A 11 11.92 12.39 -5.34
N VAL A 12 11.81 12.85 -4.09
CA VAL A 12 10.53 13.04 -3.38
C VAL A 12 10.56 14.36 -2.62
N ARG A 13 9.46 15.08 -2.61
CA ARG A 13 9.28 16.35 -1.90
C ARG A 13 8.29 16.21 -0.76
N PRO A 14 8.40 17.03 0.31
CA PRO A 14 7.34 17.11 1.32
C PRO A 14 5.98 17.41 0.68
N GLY A 15 4.98 16.58 1.00
CA GLY A 15 3.62 16.69 0.46
C GLY A 15 3.34 15.75 -0.72
N ASP A 16 4.35 15.09 -1.30
CA ASP A 16 4.11 14.06 -2.30
C ASP A 16 3.36 12.87 -1.70
N LEU A 17 2.34 12.39 -2.39
CA LEU A 17 1.69 11.12 -2.06
C LEU A 17 2.57 9.97 -2.53
N VAL A 18 2.89 9.05 -1.62
CA VAL A 18 3.79 7.91 -1.88
C VAL A 18 3.14 6.60 -1.46
N ILE A 19 3.57 5.49 -2.08
CA ILE A 19 3.25 4.12 -1.66
C ILE A 19 4.53 3.49 -1.11
N ILE A 20 4.44 2.89 0.09
CA ILE A 20 5.54 2.12 0.70
C ILE A 20 5.21 0.65 0.59
N ILE A 21 6.10 -0.13 -0.05
CA ILE A 21 5.90 -1.56 -0.29
C ILE A 21 7.12 -2.34 0.21
N SER A 22 6.88 -3.48 0.83
CA SER A 22 7.89 -4.49 1.12
C SER A 22 7.62 -5.77 0.34
N TYR A 23 8.68 -6.50 0.02
CA TYR A 23 8.62 -7.77 -0.68
C TYR A 23 9.35 -8.84 0.12
N ALA A 24 8.91 -10.09 -0.03
CA ALA A 24 9.57 -11.26 0.55
C ALA A 24 9.81 -12.30 -0.54
N GLN A 25 10.96 -12.97 -0.47
CA GLN A 25 11.19 -14.19 -1.24
C GLN A 25 10.65 -15.37 -0.44
N VAL A 26 9.73 -16.10 -1.04
CA VAL A 26 9.06 -17.25 -0.45
C VAL A 26 8.98 -18.36 -1.50
N THR A 27 8.68 -19.58 -1.08
CA THR A 27 8.40 -20.68 -2.01
C THR A 27 7.11 -20.44 -2.79
N ASP A 28 6.90 -21.14 -3.91
CA ASP A 28 5.64 -21.04 -4.69
C ASP A 28 4.41 -21.40 -3.83
N ALA A 29 4.54 -22.41 -2.98
CA ALA A 29 3.46 -22.84 -2.08
C ALA A 29 3.10 -21.75 -1.06
N GLU A 30 4.11 -21.10 -0.46
CA GLU A 30 3.91 -19.98 0.46
C GLU A 30 3.36 -18.75 -0.28
N ALA A 31 3.81 -18.46 -1.50
CA ALA A 31 3.34 -17.33 -2.29
C ALA A 31 1.83 -17.42 -2.58
N ARG A 32 1.33 -18.61 -2.91
CA ARG A 32 -0.11 -18.85 -3.15
C ARG A 32 -0.96 -18.67 -1.90
N ALA A 33 -0.37 -18.86 -0.71
CA ALA A 33 -1.05 -18.74 0.57
C ALA A 33 -0.74 -17.41 1.30
N LEU A 34 0.10 -16.55 0.71
CA LEU A 34 0.54 -15.32 1.34
C LEU A 34 -0.60 -14.30 1.35
N GLU A 35 -1.03 -13.93 2.55
CA GLU A 35 -1.95 -12.81 2.77
C GLU A 35 -1.11 -11.55 3.09
N PRO A 36 -1.11 -10.52 2.23
CA PRO A 36 -0.34 -9.31 2.49
C PRO A 36 -1.00 -8.48 3.59
N ARG A 37 -0.22 -7.59 4.20
CA ARG A 37 -0.75 -6.60 5.15
C ARG A 37 -0.87 -5.26 4.43
N VAL A 38 -2.10 -4.83 4.21
CA VAL A 38 -2.43 -3.55 3.57
C VAL A 38 -2.86 -2.55 4.63
N VAL A 39 -2.27 -1.36 4.60
CA VAL A 39 -2.56 -0.28 5.54
C VAL A 39 -2.96 0.96 4.76
N HIS A 40 -4.22 1.35 4.90
CA HIS A 40 -4.72 2.62 4.37
C HIS A 40 -4.56 3.72 5.41
N VAL A 41 -4.13 4.91 4.97
CA VAL A 41 -3.93 6.09 5.81
C VAL A 41 -4.67 7.30 5.28
N ASP A 42 -4.96 8.26 6.18
CA ASP A 42 -5.48 9.57 5.82
C ASP A 42 -4.35 10.57 5.43
N GLY A 43 -4.73 11.81 5.11
CA GLY A 43 -3.78 12.88 4.76
C GLY A 43 -2.83 13.29 5.90
N ASP A 44 -3.12 12.90 7.15
CA ASP A 44 -2.26 13.12 8.31
C ASP A 44 -1.39 11.87 8.62
N ASN A 45 -1.38 10.87 7.74
CA ASN A 45 -0.74 9.56 7.92
C ASN A 45 -1.27 8.75 9.11
N ARG A 46 -2.52 8.96 9.54
CA ARG A 46 -3.18 8.10 10.53
C ARG A 46 -3.82 6.91 9.83
N ILE A 47 -3.73 5.74 10.45
CA ILE A 47 -4.36 4.51 9.92
C ILE A 47 -5.88 4.68 9.93
N VAL A 48 -6.51 4.43 8.78
CA VAL A 48 -7.97 4.44 8.61
C VAL A 48 -8.56 3.07 8.30
N ALA A 49 -7.76 2.16 7.74
CA ALA A 49 -8.14 0.76 7.57
C ALA A 49 -6.92 -0.17 7.51
N LEU A 50 -7.16 -1.41 7.90
CA LEU A 50 -6.25 -2.54 7.77
C LEU A 50 -6.96 -3.62 6.96
N GLY A 51 -6.24 -4.26 6.04
CA GLY A 51 -6.80 -5.30 5.20
C GLY A 51 -5.72 -6.15 4.52
N ALA A 52 -6.17 -6.94 3.55
CA ALA A 52 -5.33 -7.86 2.79
C ALA A 52 -5.47 -7.72 1.27
N ASP A 53 -6.42 -6.92 0.79
CA ASP A 53 -6.53 -6.62 -0.64
C ASP A 53 -5.80 -5.31 -0.97
N PRO A 54 -4.70 -5.34 -1.74
CA PRO A 54 -3.99 -4.13 -2.15
C PRO A 54 -4.77 -3.28 -3.17
N SER A 55 -5.86 -3.79 -3.74
CA SER A 55 -6.70 -3.08 -4.71
C SER A 55 -7.95 -2.45 -4.10
N GLU A 56 -8.19 -2.64 -2.81
CA GLU A 56 -9.30 -2.01 -2.11
C GLU A 56 -9.04 -0.50 -2.00
N PRO A 57 -10.01 0.38 -2.34
CA PRO A 57 -9.81 1.81 -2.25
C PRO A 57 -9.72 2.28 -0.79
N VAL A 58 -9.08 3.42 -0.56
CA VAL A 58 -9.04 4.06 0.76
C VAL A 58 -10.47 4.39 1.20
N PRO A 59 -10.89 4.01 2.43
CA PRO A 59 -12.24 4.32 2.92
C PRO A 59 -12.56 5.82 2.84
N GLY A 60 -13.72 6.15 2.26
CA GLY A 60 -14.18 7.53 2.11
C GLY A 60 -13.50 8.33 1.00
N SER A 61 -12.61 7.73 0.21
CA SER A 61 -12.07 8.33 -1.00
C SER A 61 -13.01 8.15 -2.20
N GLU A 62 -12.83 8.96 -3.23
CA GLU A 62 -13.51 8.80 -4.53
C GLU A 62 -12.83 7.74 -5.43
N GLN A 63 -11.85 7.01 -4.91
CA GLN A 63 -11.13 5.99 -5.66
C GLN A 63 -11.99 4.73 -5.77
N GLU A 64 -11.98 4.12 -6.95
CA GLU A 64 -12.65 2.84 -7.20
C GLU A 64 -11.62 1.75 -7.49
N ARG A 65 -11.98 0.51 -7.15
CA ARG A 65 -11.17 -0.66 -7.51
C ARG A 65 -11.05 -0.73 -9.04
N SER A 66 -9.83 -0.93 -9.53
CA SER A 66 -9.60 -1.09 -10.97
C SER A 66 -10.39 -2.30 -11.54
N PRO A 67 -11.00 -2.19 -12.73
CA PRO A 67 -11.78 -3.28 -13.33
C PRO A 67 -11.00 -4.59 -13.53
N GLY A 68 -9.67 -4.52 -13.63
CA GLY A 68 -8.79 -5.67 -13.82
C GLY A 68 -8.13 -6.19 -12.53
N ALA A 69 -8.48 -5.64 -11.36
CA ALA A 69 -7.93 -6.12 -10.10
C ALA A 69 -8.40 -7.55 -9.82
N ALA A 70 -7.46 -8.46 -9.59
CA ALA A 70 -7.78 -9.81 -9.16
C ALA A 70 -8.45 -9.74 -7.77
N VAL A 71 -9.67 -10.26 -7.66
CA VAL A 71 -10.31 -10.42 -6.36
C VAL A 71 -9.65 -11.61 -5.69
N THR A 72 -8.86 -11.37 -4.65
CA THR A 72 -8.41 -12.46 -3.77
C THR A 72 -9.67 -13.00 -3.09
N ALA A 73 -10.00 -14.26 -3.39
CA ALA A 73 -11.16 -14.97 -2.83
C ALA A 73 -10.93 -15.39 -1.38
#